data_AF-A0A954F5C9-F1
#
_entry.id   AF-A0A954F5C9-F1
#
_cell.length_a   1.000
_cell.length_b   1.000
_cell.length_c   1.000
_cell.angle_alpha   90.00
_cell.angle_beta   90.00
_cell.angle_gamma   90.00
#
_symmetry.space_group_name_H-M   'P 1'
#
loop_
_entity.id
_entity.type
_entity.pdbx_description
1 polymer ?
#
loop_
_entity_poly.entity_id
_entity_poly.type
_entity_poly.pdbx_seq_one_letter_code
_entity_poly.pdbx_strand_id
1 'polypeptide(L)'
;MLNFALACALTLAPAGPVQQTEQALDAAYYDLAHDRVFEAMGGLADHVRFEAARLEELPAEEAQALADDLEVALIVFDHIQSTLRNDGARIGLVGDIQVPERFGSLYARLAWLSDGELDRLHPLLNWQIVGPFDNERGRGMVRPTDAEKKPAEESYEGKVRSVAWRDLPSTAPRGGVIYLGVLAKPAQQAAVLARTWIECDQDETLHLMTGAAEELRVWLGGEAIYESLGEHDFGFDAHAIPLNLKAGWNELVFKVGSHEGSPHFQARLTEAESGAPVFRTTVAHAPEGVEPLKLDNPGRRIKEPVSALRAGAWRRFAEAEGAEASFRMGLILNDAQPVPRSERAGSAQAEAAHA
;
A
#
# COMPACT_ATOMS: atom_id res chain seq x y z
N MET A 1 58.24 8.69 34.17
CA MET A 1 57.44 7.60 34.80
C MET A 1 56.08 8.21 35.13
N LEU A 2 54.93 7.80 34.60
CA LEU A 2 54.60 6.71 33.68
C LEU A 2 53.20 7.05 33.10
N ASN A 3 53.10 7.02 31.77
CA ASN A 3 51.90 6.75 30.95
C ASN A 3 50.68 7.68 30.97
N PHE A 4 50.87 8.88 30.39
CA PHE A 4 49.91 9.49 29.47
C PHE A 4 50.09 8.85 28.07
N ALA A 5 49.64 7.62 27.86
CA ALA A 5 49.52 6.95 26.55
C ALA A 5 49.09 5.48 26.71
N LEU A 6 47.79 5.25 26.91
CA LEU A 6 47.11 4.03 26.45
C LEU A 6 45.87 4.57 25.72
N ALA A 7 45.94 4.84 24.41
CA ALA A 7 45.77 3.82 23.38
C ALA A 7 44.54 2.94 23.62
N CYS A 8 43.35 3.56 23.75
CA CYS A 8 42.13 2.98 23.21
C CYS A 8 41.83 3.64 21.86
N ALA A 9 42.76 3.49 20.92
CA ALA A 9 42.36 3.33 19.53
C ALA A 9 41.71 1.93 19.45
N LEU A 10 40.52 1.79 20.03
CA LEU A 10 39.54 0.89 19.45
C LEU A 10 39.32 1.50 18.06
N THR A 11 39.98 0.92 17.07
CA THR A 11 39.48 0.97 15.71
C THR A 11 38.05 0.45 15.80
N LEU A 12 37.11 1.34 16.08
CA LEU A 12 35.70 1.10 15.81
C LEU A 12 35.72 0.67 14.36
N ALA A 13 35.42 -0.61 14.12
CA ALA A 13 35.16 -1.06 12.77
C ALA A 13 34.21 -0.03 12.15
N PRO A 14 34.44 0.39 10.89
CA PRO A 14 33.51 1.30 10.25
C PRO A 14 32.09 0.75 10.46
N ALA A 15 31.18 1.62 10.89
CA ALA A 15 29.80 1.24 11.18
C ALA A 15 29.26 0.41 10.01
N GLY A 16 28.58 -0.70 10.31
CA GLY A 16 27.95 -1.51 9.27
C GLY A 16 26.89 -0.68 8.52
N PRO A 17 26.50 -1.07 7.28
CA PRO A 17 25.55 -0.30 6.46
C PRO A 17 24.23 0.04 7.17
N VAL A 18 23.70 -0.90 7.97
CA VAL A 18 22.52 -0.70 8.82
C VAL A 18 22.72 0.46 9.81
N GLN A 19 23.86 0.47 10.50
CA GLN A 19 24.19 1.52 11.47
C GLN A 19 24.46 2.87 10.79
N GLN A 20 24.98 2.87 9.57
CA GLN A 20 25.10 4.10 8.78
C GLN A 20 23.73 4.67 8.40
N THR A 21 22.75 3.81 8.11
CA THR A 21 21.36 4.23 7.83
C THR A 21 20.68 4.82 9.07
N GLU A 22 20.91 4.25 10.24
CA GLU A 22 20.47 4.84 11.52
C GLU A 22 21.07 6.23 11.73
N GLN A 23 22.37 6.41 11.48
CA GLN A 23 23.02 7.73 11.56
C GLN A 23 22.45 8.75 10.56
N ALA A 24 22.08 8.30 9.35
CA ALA A 24 21.45 9.16 8.35
C ALA A 24 20.04 9.60 8.78
N LEU A 25 19.26 8.70 9.39
CA LEU A 25 17.95 9.03 9.98
C LEU A 25 18.09 10.05 11.11
N ASP A 26 19.02 9.83 12.04
CA ASP A 26 19.31 10.77 13.13
C ASP A 26 19.72 12.15 12.62
N ALA A 27 20.56 12.20 11.59
CA ALA A 27 20.97 13.45 10.95
C ALA A 27 19.77 14.16 10.31
N ALA A 28 18.88 13.43 9.63
CA ALA A 28 17.67 13.99 9.05
C ALA A 28 16.73 14.57 10.11
N TYR A 29 16.51 13.86 11.23
CA TYR A 29 15.72 14.38 12.34
C TYR A 29 16.35 15.61 12.99
N TYR A 30 17.67 15.63 13.14
CA TYR A 30 18.39 16.80 13.61
C TYR A 30 18.20 18.00 12.68
N ASP A 31 18.29 17.80 11.36
CA ASP A 31 18.06 18.84 10.37
C ASP A 31 16.62 19.36 10.40
N LEU A 32 15.62 18.49 10.50
CA LEU A 32 14.21 18.87 10.67
C LEU A 32 13.97 19.69 11.94
N ALA A 33 14.58 19.32 13.07
CA ALA A 33 14.47 20.06 14.32
C ALA A 33 15.08 21.48 14.24
N HIS A 34 15.85 21.77 13.21
CA HIS A 34 16.47 23.07 12.95
C HIS A 34 15.93 23.73 11.66
N ASP A 35 14.73 23.36 11.21
CA ASP A 35 14.05 23.89 10.02
C ASP A 35 14.85 23.73 8.71
N ARG A 36 15.78 22.76 8.65
CA ARG A 36 16.63 22.46 7.47
C ARG A 36 16.04 21.32 6.64
N VAL A 37 14.85 21.57 6.11
CA VAL A 37 14.04 20.53 5.46
C VAL A 37 14.70 19.99 4.18
N PHE A 38 15.32 20.84 3.37
CA PHE A 38 15.97 20.41 2.12
C PHE A 38 17.25 19.62 2.38
N GLU A 39 18.01 19.97 3.43
CA GLU A 39 19.18 19.23 3.88
C GLU A 39 18.78 17.84 4.39
N ALA A 40 17.71 17.74 5.18
CA ALA A 40 17.18 16.45 5.64
C ALA A 40 16.78 15.56 4.45
N MET A 41 16.00 16.10 3.50
CA MET A 41 15.57 15.35 2.32
C MET A 41 16.74 14.95 1.41
N GLY A 42 17.64 15.89 1.12
CA GLY A 42 18.81 15.67 0.27
C GLY A 42 19.75 14.64 0.89
N GLY A 43 20.01 14.76 2.20
CA GLY A 43 20.85 13.82 2.95
C GLY A 43 20.30 12.39 2.94
N LEU A 44 18.99 12.21 3.15
CA LEU A 44 18.35 10.89 3.04
C LEU A 44 18.44 10.34 1.62
N ALA A 45 18.15 11.15 0.59
CA ALA A 45 18.23 10.71 -0.79
C ALA A 45 19.65 10.31 -1.20
N ASP A 46 20.66 11.09 -0.78
CA ASP A 46 22.08 10.81 -1.02
C ASP A 46 22.52 9.53 -0.31
N HIS A 47 22.08 9.32 0.93
CA HIS A 47 22.34 8.09 1.68
C HIS A 47 21.73 6.87 1.00
N VAL A 48 20.44 6.93 0.65
CA VAL A 48 19.75 5.84 -0.04
C VAL A 48 20.44 5.54 -1.38
N ARG A 49 20.81 6.56 -2.15
CA ARG A 49 21.54 6.39 -3.42
C ARG A 49 22.86 5.64 -3.23
N PHE A 50 23.63 6.03 -2.22
CA PHE A 50 24.93 5.43 -1.94
C PHE A 50 24.82 3.97 -1.49
N GLU A 51 23.92 3.67 -0.55
CA GLU A 51 23.77 2.32 0.00
C GLU A 51 23.02 1.37 -0.95
N ALA A 52 22.02 1.86 -1.70
CA ALA A 52 21.31 1.05 -2.69
C ALA A 52 22.25 0.47 -3.77
N ALA A 53 23.27 1.23 -4.17
CA ALA A 53 24.26 0.80 -5.16
C ALA A 53 25.11 -0.40 -4.71
N ARG A 54 25.12 -0.71 -3.41
CA ARG A 54 25.96 -1.75 -2.79
C ARG A 54 25.17 -2.98 -2.36
N LEU A 55 23.84 -2.92 -2.44
CA LEU A 55 22.95 -4.01 -2.01
C LEU A 55 23.29 -5.36 -2.66
N GLU A 56 23.76 -5.38 -3.90
CA GLU A 56 24.13 -6.63 -4.60
C GLU A 56 25.50 -7.18 -4.19
N GLU A 57 26.34 -6.37 -3.54
CA GLU A 57 27.69 -6.73 -3.11
C GLU A 57 27.70 -7.37 -1.72
N LEU A 58 26.61 -7.22 -0.97
CA LEU A 58 26.47 -7.68 0.41
C LEU A 58 25.94 -9.13 0.48
N PRO A 59 26.25 -9.86 1.57
CA PRO A 59 25.60 -11.12 1.88
C PRO A 59 24.07 -10.96 1.94
N ALA A 60 23.31 -11.98 1.49
CA ALA A 60 21.86 -11.87 1.31
C ALA A 60 21.10 -11.36 2.56
N GLU A 61 21.45 -11.85 3.75
CA GLU A 61 20.82 -11.43 5.01
C GLU A 61 21.13 -9.95 5.34
N GLU A 62 22.39 -9.52 5.14
CA GLU A 62 22.81 -8.14 5.37
C GLU A 62 22.22 -7.18 4.32
N ALA A 63 22.14 -7.63 3.06
CA ALA A 63 21.51 -6.88 1.99
C ALA A 63 20.02 -6.66 2.25
N GLN A 64 19.29 -7.68 2.72
CA GLN A 64 17.87 -7.54 3.06
C GLN A 64 17.69 -6.62 4.27
N ALA A 65 18.52 -6.77 5.30
CA ALA A 65 18.48 -5.89 6.46
C ALA A 65 18.70 -4.42 6.09
N LEU A 66 19.68 -4.15 5.22
CA LEU A 66 19.92 -2.82 4.68
C LEU A 66 18.73 -2.33 3.85
N ALA A 67 18.17 -3.16 2.98
CA ALA A 67 17.03 -2.79 2.16
C ALA A 67 15.80 -2.37 2.99
N ASP A 68 15.52 -3.09 4.08
CA ASP A 68 14.46 -2.77 5.03
C ASP A 68 14.71 -1.41 5.71
N ASP A 69 15.96 -1.10 6.08
CA ASP A 69 16.33 0.19 6.68
C ASP A 69 16.27 1.35 5.67
N LEU A 70 16.65 1.10 4.41
CA LEU A 70 16.50 2.07 3.32
C LEU A 70 15.03 2.34 2.99
N GLU A 71 14.14 1.34 3.13
CA GLU A 71 12.70 1.53 2.98
C GLU A 71 12.17 2.49 4.05
N VAL A 72 12.62 2.35 5.31
CA VAL A 72 12.29 3.31 6.39
C VAL A 72 12.81 4.71 6.06
N ALA A 73 14.04 4.83 5.53
CA ALA A 73 14.58 6.13 5.11
C ALA A 73 13.72 6.78 4.02
N LEU A 74 13.22 6.01 3.05
CA LEU A 74 12.29 6.51 2.04
C LEU A 74 10.91 6.86 2.60
N ILE A 75 10.42 6.14 3.62
CA ILE A 75 9.19 6.50 4.34
C ILE A 75 9.35 7.85 5.06
N VAL A 76 10.48 8.07 5.73
CA VAL A 76 10.78 9.36 6.38
C VAL A 76 10.91 10.47 5.33
N PHE A 77 11.58 10.20 4.22
CA PHE A 77 11.69 11.13 3.10
C PHE A 77 10.30 11.53 2.56
N ASP A 78 9.40 10.57 2.33
CA ASP A 78 8.04 10.83 1.84
C ASP A 78 7.21 11.62 2.87
N HIS A 79 7.35 11.30 4.16
CA HIS A 79 6.71 12.05 5.23
C HIS A 79 7.11 13.53 5.19
N ILE A 80 8.41 13.82 5.10
CA ILE A 80 8.91 15.20 4.98
C ILE A 80 8.35 15.86 3.71
N GLN A 81 8.40 15.18 2.57
CA GLN A 81 7.91 15.70 1.30
C GLN A 81 6.42 16.07 1.35
N SER A 82 5.60 15.23 1.98
CA SER A 82 4.15 15.41 2.06
C SER A 82 3.77 16.72 2.75
N THR A 83 4.62 17.20 3.68
CA THR A 83 4.44 18.49 4.35
C THR A 83 4.73 19.69 3.44
N LEU A 84 5.63 19.52 2.45
CA LEU A 84 6.03 20.57 1.51
C LEU A 84 5.10 20.68 0.29
N ARG A 85 4.34 19.62 -0.04
CA ARG A 85 3.46 19.55 -1.21
C ARG A 85 4.17 19.90 -2.53
N ASN A 86 5.42 19.46 -2.69
CA ASN A 86 6.25 19.74 -3.88
C ASN A 86 6.69 18.43 -4.55
N ASP A 87 5.96 18.00 -5.58
CA ASP A 87 6.23 16.74 -6.28
C ASP A 87 7.45 16.80 -7.20
N GLY A 88 7.81 17.98 -7.72
CA GLY A 88 8.96 18.13 -8.61
C GLY A 88 10.29 17.95 -7.86
N ALA A 89 10.39 18.50 -6.65
CA ALA A 89 11.56 18.30 -5.79
C ALA A 89 11.73 16.83 -5.39
N ARG A 90 10.63 16.13 -5.10
CA ARG A 90 10.61 14.69 -4.78
C ARG A 90 11.28 13.87 -5.88
N ILE A 91 10.76 13.95 -7.11
CA ILE A 91 11.25 13.17 -8.26
C ILE A 91 12.70 13.52 -8.57
N GLY A 92 13.08 14.79 -8.48
CA GLY A 92 14.45 15.23 -8.74
C GLY A 92 15.49 14.66 -7.75
N LEU A 93 15.09 14.30 -6.53
CA LEU A 93 15.99 13.80 -5.49
C LEU A 93 16.15 12.28 -5.51
N VAL A 94 15.13 11.51 -5.88
CA VAL A 94 15.16 10.04 -5.82
C VAL A 94 15.04 9.35 -7.17
N GLY A 95 14.73 10.09 -8.24
CA GLY A 95 14.40 9.52 -9.55
C GLY A 95 15.56 8.83 -10.28
N ASP A 96 16.80 9.07 -9.87
CA ASP A 96 17.99 8.43 -10.43
C ASP A 96 18.45 7.20 -9.64
N ILE A 97 17.91 6.99 -8.43
CA ILE A 97 18.27 5.86 -7.57
C ILE A 97 17.76 4.56 -8.23
N GLN A 98 18.59 3.52 -8.20
CA GLN A 98 18.26 2.20 -8.75
C GLN A 98 18.27 1.17 -7.62
N VAL A 99 17.23 0.34 -7.55
CA VAL A 99 17.13 -0.79 -6.61
C VAL A 99 16.74 -2.03 -7.41
N PRO A 100 17.41 -3.19 -7.20
CA PRO A 100 16.99 -4.43 -7.84
C PRO A 100 15.59 -4.89 -7.40
N GLU A 101 14.78 -5.39 -8.33
CA GLU A 101 13.39 -5.83 -8.09
C GLU A 101 13.23 -6.88 -6.97
N ARG A 102 14.26 -7.70 -6.72
CA ARG A 102 14.25 -8.71 -5.65
C ARG A 102 14.11 -8.12 -4.24
N PHE A 103 14.42 -6.84 -4.06
CA PHE A 103 14.21 -6.13 -2.79
C PHE A 103 12.79 -5.57 -2.65
N GLY A 104 11.86 -6.01 -3.50
CA GLY A 104 10.41 -6.00 -3.31
C GLY A 104 9.81 -4.70 -2.78
N SER A 105 9.65 -4.59 -1.46
CA SER A 105 9.06 -3.42 -0.80
C SER A 105 9.88 -2.14 -1.02
N LEU A 106 11.21 -2.20 -0.90
CA LEU A 106 12.09 -1.06 -1.17
C LEU A 106 11.98 -0.63 -2.64
N TYR A 107 12.00 -1.60 -3.56
CA TYR A 107 11.83 -1.34 -4.99
C TYR A 107 10.48 -0.65 -5.28
N ALA A 108 9.39 -1.19 -4.73
CA ALA A 108 8.05 -0.64 -4.90
C ALA A 108 7.92 0.77 -4.32
N ARG A 109 8.48 1.01 -3.13
CA ARG A 109 8.52 2.33 -2.50
C ARG A 109 9.27 3.34 -3.38
N LEU A 110 10.45 2.98 -3.87
CA LEU A 110 11.23 3.86 -4.72
C LEU A 110 10.52 4.16 -6.04
N ALA A 111 9.94 3.15 -6.69
CA ALA A 111 9.14 3.33 -7.92
C ALA A 111 7.97 4.30 -7.68
N TRP A 112 7.24 4.15 -6.56
CA TRP A 112 6.18 5.07 -6.16
C TRP A 112 6.68 6.52 -5.95
N LEU A 113 7.82 6.68 -5.27
CA LEU A 113 8.39 7.99 -4.95
C LEU A 113 9.14 8.67 -6.10
N SER A 114 9.57 7.92 -7.11
CA SER A 114 10.24 8.47 -8.29
C SER A 114 9.30 8.67 -9.47
N ASP A 115 8.10 8.08 -9.43
CA ASP A 115 7.26 7.85 -10.62
C ASP A 115 7.99 7.06 -11.72
N GLY A 116 9.07 6.36 -11.34
CA GLY A 116 9.88 5.52 -12.20
C GLY A 116 9.39 4.08 -12.18
N GLU A 117 9.37 3.45 -13.36
CA GLU A 117 9.12 2.01 -13.51
C GLU A 117 7.80 1.49 -12.89
N LEU A 118 6.78 2.34 -12.69
CA LEU A 118 5.51 1.96 -12.08
C LEU A 118 4.83 0.76 -12.77
N ASP A 119 5.03 0.58 -14.08
CA ASP A 119 4.51 -0.56 -14.83
C ASP A 119 5.15 -1.91 -14.42
N ARG A 120 6.39 -1.88 -13.89
CA ARG A 120 7.09 -3.06 -13.36
C ARG A 120 6.57 -3.49 -11.99
N LEU A 121 5.79 -2.64 -11.32
CA LEU A 121 5.03 -3.07 -10.14
C LEU A 121 3.83 -3.93 -10.50
N HIS A 122 3.55 -4.10 -11.80
CA HIS A 122 2.46 -4.88 -12.35
C HIS A 122 1.10 -4.57 -11.68
N PRO A 123 0.68 -3.28 -11.68
CA PRO A 123 -0.63 -2.94 -11.15
C PRO A 123 -1.72 -3.70 -11.91
N LEU A 124 -2.77 -4.12 -11.20
CA LEU A 124 -3.94 -4.70 -11.81
C LEU A 124 -4.74 -3.58 -12.49
N LEU A 125 -4.77 -3.59 -13.83
CA LEU A 125 -5.41 -2.52 -14.61
C LEU A 125 -6.73 -2.96 -15.26
N ASN A 126 -6.94 -4.27 -15.44
CA ASN A 126 -8.10 -4.80 -16.14
C ASN A 126 -9.28 -4.97 -15.19
N TRP A 127 -10.09 -3.93 -15.04
CA TRP A 127 -11.27 -3.97 -14.18
C TRP A 127 -12.55 -3.61 -14.92
N GLN A 128 -13.62 -4.28 -14.51
CA GLN A 128 -14.99 -3.79 -14.66
C GLN A 128 -15.45 -3.12 -13.38
N ILE A 129 -16.27 -2.07 -13.51
CA ILE A 129 -16.91 -1.42 -12.37
C ILE A 129 -18.42 -1.37 -12.53
N VAL A 130 -19.15 -1.40 -11.41
CA VAL A 130 -20.59 -1.16 -11.35
C VAL A 130 -20.93 -0.33 -10.12
N GLY A 131 -21.83 0.63 -10.30
CA GLY A 131 -22.21 1.61 -9.29
C GLY A 131 -22.37 3.01 -9.88
N PRO A 132 -22.64 4.02 -9.04
CA PRO A 132 -22.66 3.94 -7.59
C PRO A 132 -23.96 3.32 -7.03
N PHE A 133 -23.85 2.59 -5.93
CA PHE A 133 -24.94 2.16 -5.05
C PHE A 133 -25.03 3.04 -3.82
N ASP A 134 -26.15 2.99 -3.10
CA ASP A 134 -26.30 3.74 -1.85
C ASP A 134 -25.34 3.22 -0.76
N ASN A 135 -24.61 4.13 -0.15
CA ASN A 135 -23.77 3.89 1.02
C ASN A 135 -23.99 4.95 2.10
N GLU A 136 -25.23 5.43 2.26
CA GLU A 136 -25.55 6.41 3.29
C GLU A 136 -25.13 5.90 4.67
N ARG A 137 -24.22 6.64 5.32
CA ARG A 137 -23.58 6.37 6.61
C ARG A 137 -22.91 4.99 6.68
N GLY A 138 -22.24 4.57 5.60
CA GLY A 138 -21.54 3.28 5.52
C GLY A 138 -22.48 2.06 5.45
N ARG A 139 -23.81 2.26 5.37
CA ARG A 139 -24.78 1.15 5.36
C ARG A 139 -24.66 0.28 4.10
N GLY A 140 -24.16 0.86 3.02
CA GLY A 140 -23.88 0.15 1.77
C GLY A 140 -22.79 -0.88 1.96
N MET A 141 -21.81 -0.67 2.84
CA MET A 141 -20.81 -1.68 3.17
C MET A 141 -21.41 -2.86 3.96
N VAL A 142 -22.41 -2.64 4.80
CA VAL A 142 -23.04 -3.73 5.57
C VAL A 142 -24.10 -4.49 4.76
N ARG A 143 -24.86 -3.78 3.92
CA ARG A 143 -25.97 -4.35 3.15
C ARG A 143 -25.50 -4.79 1.77
N PRO A 144 -25.81 -6.02 1.35
CA PRO A 144 -25.41 -6.49 0.03
C PRO A 144 -26.28 -5.82 -1.04
N THR A 145 -25.62 -5.25 -2.03
CA THR A 145 -26.24 -4.75 -3.27
C THR A 145 -26.80 -5.91 -4.09
N ASP A 146 -27.61 -5.61 -5.10
CA ASP A 146 -28.11 -6.65 -5.99
C ASP A 146 -27.01 -7.16 -6.94
N ALA A 147 -26.00 -6.33 -7.25
CA ALA A 147 -24.80 -6.77 -7.97
C ALA A 147 -23.98 -7.80 -7.19
N GLU A 148 -23.94 -7.72 -5.85
CA GLU A 148 -23.34 -8.77 -5.00
C GLU A 148 -24.14 -10.08 -5.07
N LYS A 149 -25.48 -10.00 -5.07
CA LYS A 149 -26.35 -11.18 -5.04
C LYS A 149 -26.46 -11.88 -6.39
N LYS A 150 -26.41 -11.10 -7.47
CA LYS A 150 -26.71 -11.52 -8.84
C LYS A 150 -25.74 -10.83 -9.83
N PRO A 151 -24.45 -11.18 -9.80
CA PRO A 151 -23.38 -10.46 -10.51
C PRO A 151 -23.43 -10.55 -12.04
N ALA A 152 -24.30 -11.39 -12.60
CA ALA A 152 -24.49 -11.59 -14.04
C ALA A 152 -25.72 -10.87 -14.64
N GLU A 153 -26.48 -10.09 -13.85
CA GLU A 153 -27.59 -9.29 -14.39
C GLU A 153 -27.08 -8.13 -15.27
N GLU A 154 -27.85 -7.78 -16.30
CA GLU A 154 -27.49 -6.73 -17.28
C GLU A 154 -27.45 -5.34 -16.64
N SER A 155 -28.30 -5.07 -15.65
CA SER A 155 -28.36 -3.79 -14.94
C SER A 155 -28.97 -3.94 -13.56
N TYR A 156 -28.71 -2.95 -12.71
CA TYR A 156 -29.11 -2.90 -11.30
C TYR A 156 -29.70 -1.54 -10.97
N GLU A 157 -30.52 -1.48 -9.92
CA GLU A 157 -30.87 -0.21 -9.29
C GLU A 157 -29.64 0.37 -8.58
N GLY A 158 -29.09 1.45 -9.13
CA GLY A 158 -28.03 2.23 -8.49
C GLY A 158 -28.60 3.32 -7.59
N LYS A 159 -27.72 4.14 -7.01
CA LYS A 159 -28.08 5.17 -6.02
C LYS A 159 -29.09 6.21 -6.53
N VAL A 160 -29.00 6.58 -7.80
CA VAL A 160 -29.87 7.62 -8.43
C VAL A 160 -30.48 7.13 -9.73
N ARG A 161 -29.83 6.20 -10.42
CA ARG A 161 -30.23 5.67 -11.72
C ARG A 161 -29.77 4.22 -11.84
N SER A 162 -30.29 3.51 -12.83
CA SER A 162 -29.80 2.18 -13.17
C SER A 162 -28.31 2.21 -13.54
N VAL A 163 -27.59 1.19 -13.11
CA VAL A 163 -26.15 1.01 -13.34
C VAL A 163 -25.90 -0.38 -13.88
N ALA A 164 -24.82 -0.55 -14.64
CA ALA A 164 -24.43 -1.84 -15.21
C ALA A 164 -22.91 -1.99 -15.10
N TRP A 165 -22.44 -3.23 -15.16
CA TRP A 165 -21.01 -3.50 -15.30
C TRP A 165 -20.49 -2.86 -16.59
N ARG A 166 -19.36 -2.16 -16.47
CA ARG A 166 -18.69 -1.53 -17.60
C ARG A 166 -17.20 -1.49 -17.36
N ASP A 167 -16.45 -1.47 -18.44
CA ASP A 167 -15.00 -1.43 -18.38
C ASP A 167 -14.49 -0.08 -17.87
N LEU A 168 -13.35 -0.10 -17.19
CA LEU A 168 -12.60 1.12 -16.92
C LEU A 168 -12.13 1.75 -18.24
N PRO A 169 -12.09 3.09 -18.33
CA PRO A 169 -11.44 3.76 -19.45
C PRO A 169 -9.97 3.30 -19.59
N SER A 170 -9.50 3.12 -20.82
CA SER A 170 -8.21 2.53 -21.16
C SER A 170 -6.97 3.35 -20.75
N THR A 171 -7.15 4.52 -20.14
CA THR A 171 -6.03 5.32 -19.63
C THR A 171 -5.62 4.78 -18.27
N ALA A 172 -4.48 4.09 -18.22
CA ALA A 172 -3.88 3.66 -16.97
C ALA A 172 -3.55 4.90 -16.11
N PRO A 173 -4.18 5.06 -14.94
CA PRO A 173 -3.84 6.14 -14.03
C PRO A 173 -2.44 5.91 -13.43
N ARG A 174 -1.79 6.96 -12.93
CA ARG A 174 -0.49 6.89 -12.25
C ARG A 174 -0.48 5.72 -11.25
N GLY A 175 0.46 4.78 -11.41
CA GLY A 175 0.65 3.65 -10.50
C GLY A 175 -0.54 2.68 -10.40
N GLY A 176 -1.49 2.74 -11.35
CA GLY A 176 -2.71 1.94 -11.31
C GLY A 176 -3.77 2.41 -10.32
N VAL A 177 -3.72 3.66 -9.85
CA VAL A 177 -4.71 4.21 -8.92
C VAL A 177 -6.06 4.51 -9.61
N ILE A 178 -7.08 3.71 -9.34
CA ILE A 178 -8.40 3.83 -9.94
C ILE A 178 -9.26 4.83 -9.14
N TYR A 179 -9.41 6.04 -9.68
CA TYR A 179 -10.20 7.12 -9.07
C TYR A 179 -11.72 6.97 -9.30
N LEU A 180 -12.36 6.09 -8.54
CA LEU A 180 -13.80 5.82 -8.63
C LEU A 180 -14.66 7.06 -8.43
N GLY A 181 -14.21 8.02 -7.60
CA GLY A 181 -14.91 9.29 -7.39
C GLY A 181 -15.08 10.13 -8.65
N VAL A 182 -14.24 9.97 -9.68
CA VAL A 182 -14.40 10.62 -11.00
C VAL A 182 -15.28 9.77 -11.92
N LEU A 183 -15.19 8.45 -11.80
CA LEU A 183 -15.84 7.51 -12.71
C LEU A 183 -17.31 7.27 -12.39
N ALA A 184 -17.70 7.28 -11.11
CA ALA A 184 -19.04 6.97 -10.65
C ALA A 184 -19.65 8.17 -9.89
N LYS A 185 -20.71 8.75 -10.43
CA LYS A 185 -21.42 9.90 -9.84
C LYS A 185 -22.87 9.56 -9.50
N PRO A 186 -23.39 10.01 -8.33
CA PRO A 186 -22.70 10.78 -7.29
C PRO A 186 -21.66 9.95 -6.52
N ALA A 187 -20.56 10.59 -6.12
CA ALA A 187 -19.41 9.92 -5.51
C ALA A 187 -19.44 9.89 -3.98
N GLN A 188 -20.29 10.70 -3.35
CA GLN A 188 -20.43 10.76 -1.89
C GLN A 188 -21.49 9.79 -1.41
N GLN A 189 -21.27 9.22 -0.22
CA GLN A 189 -22.17 8.29 0.44
C GLN A 189 -22.54 7.15 -0.53
N ALA A 190 -21.56 6.69 -1.31
CA ALA A 190 -21.76 5.79 -2.44
C ALA A 190 -20.85 4.56 -2.31
N ALA A 191 -21.27 3.43 -2.87
CA ALA A 191 -20.43 2.25 -3.00
C ALA A 191 -20.28 1.86 -4.47
N VAL A 192 -19.10 1.42 -4.86
CA VAL A 192 -18.81 0.93 -6.21
C VAL A 192 -18.13 -0.42 -6.09
N LEU A 193 -18.59 -1.38 -6.89
CA LEU A 193 -17.89 -2.65 -7.04
C LEU A 193 -16.92 -2.55 -8.22
N ALA A 194 -15.75 -3.14 -8.07
CA ALA A 194 -14.77 -3.37 -9.13
C ALA A 194 -14.43 -4.86 -9.18
N ARG A 195 -14.43 -5.49 -10.35
CA ARG A 195 -14.10 -6.91 -10.53
C ARG A 195 -13.04 -7.14 -11.59
N THR A 196 -12.24 -8.18 -11.39
CA THR A 196 -11.23 -8.68 -12.34
C THR A 196 -11.09 -10.19 -12.18
N TRP A 197 -10.56 -10.86 -13.20
CA TRP A 197 -10.19 -12.27 -13.13
C TRP A 197 -8.69 -12.42 -13.30
N ILE A 198 -8.07 -13.25 -12.45
CA ILE A 198 -6.64 -13.52 -12.42
C ILE A 198 -6.40 -14.96 -12.87
N GLU A 199 -5.56 -15.15 -13.89
CA GLU A 199 -5.17 -16.48 -14.38
C GLU A 199 -3.95 -16.99 -13.63
N CYS A 200 -4.02 -18.22 -13.13
CA CYS A 200 -2.91 -18.93 -12.50
C CYS A 200 -2.69 -20.29 -13.16
N ASP A 201 -1.44 -20.65 -13.44
CA ASP A 201 -1.11 -21.95 -14.05
C ASP A 201 -1.27 -23.12 -13.07
N GLN A 202 -1.16 -22.84 -11.76
CA GLN A 202 -1.22 -23.82 -10.69
C GLN A 202 -1.82 -23.19 -9.43
N ASP A 203 -2.20 -24.03 -8.46
CA ASP A 203 -2.53 -23.56 -7.12
C ASP A 203 -1.31 -22.85 -6.51
N GLU A 204 -1.50 -21.62 -6.03
CA GLU A 204 -0.42 -20.81 -5.46
C GLU A 204 -0.96 -19.81 -4.43
N THR A 205 -0.07 -19.34 -3.55
CA THR A 205 -0.38 -18.26 -2.61
C THR A 205 0.43 -17.04 -2.98
N LEU A 206 -0.26 -15.96 -3.32
CA LEU A 206 0.32 -14.64 -3.57
C LEU A 206 -0.24 -13.64 -2.54
N HIS A 207 0.40 -12.48 -2.40
CA HIS A 207 -0.15 -11.38 -1.62
C HIS A 207 -0.72 -10.31 -2.56
N LEU A 208 -1.92 -9.86 -2.23
CA LEU A 208 -2.50 -8.65 -2.78
C LEU A 208 -2.03 -7.48 -1.93
N MET A 209 -1.24 -6.60 -2.55
CA MET A 209 -0.91 -5.31 -1.99
C MET A 209 -1.91 -4.28 -2.53
N THR A 210 -2.59 -3.58 -1.62
CA THR A 210 -3.63 -2.61 -2.00
C THR A 210 -3.63 -1.40 -1.09
N GLY A 211 -3.71 -0.22 -1.70
CA GLY A 211 -4.14 1.01 -1.05
C GLY A 211 -5.59 1.31 -1.40
N ALA A 212 -6.40 1.76 -0.43
CA ALA A 212 -7.75 2.26 -0.67
C ALA A 212 -8.06 3.45 0.23
N ALA A 213 -8.67 4.48 -0.34
CA ALA A 213 -9.27 5.56 0.45
C ALA A 213 -10.72 5.21 0.79
N GLU A 214 -11.17 5.68 1.95
CA GLU A 214 -12.50 5.42 2.51
C GLU A 214 -12.66 3.95 2.94
N GLU A 215 -13.67 3.23 2.47
CA GLU A 215 -13.99 1.88 2.92
C GLU A 215 -13.64 0.85 1.83
N LEU A 216 -13.15 -0.32 2.23
CA LEU A 216 -12.80 -1.43 1.34
C LEU A 216 -13.36 -2.76 1.87
N ARG A 217 -13.95 -3.55 0.97
CA ARG A 217 -14.12 -5.00 1.15
C ARG A 217 -13.57 -5.74 -0.07
N VAL A 218 -12.91 -6.86 0.15
CA VAL A 218 -12.32 -7.71 -0.89
C VAL A 218 -12.89 -9.11 -0.81
N TRP A 219 -13.25 -9.66 -1.97
CA TRP A 219 -13.64 -11.06 -2.15
C TRP A 219 -12.71 -11.76 -3.13
N LEU A 220 -12.43 -13.04 -2.87
CA LEU A 220 -11.77 -13.94 -3.80
C LEU A 220 -12.67 -15.16 -3.99
N GLY A 221 -13.03 -15.48 -5.24
CA GLY A 221 -13.90 -16.62 -5.54
C GLY A 221 -15.28 -16.53 -4.86
N GLY A 222 -15.80 -15.32 -4.65
CA GLY A 222 -17.09 -15.08 -3.98
C GLY A 222 -17.05 -15.10 -2.44
N GLU A 223 -15.93 -15.46 -1.82
CA GLU A 223 -15.74 -15.42 -0.37
C GLU A 223 -15.09 -14.10 0.06
N ALA A 224 -15.67 -13.41 1.06
CA ALA A 224 -15.10 -12.19 1.60
C ALA A 224 -13.85 -12.52 2.43
N ILE A 225 -12.70 -12.00 2.01
CA ILE A 225 -11.39 -12.30 2.61
C ILE A 225 -10.82 -11.13 3.41
N TYR A 226 -11.31 -9.91 3.19
CA TYR A 226 -10.76 -8.72 3.84
C TYR A 226 -11.77 -7.57 3.94
N GLU A 227 -11.65 -6.79 5.01
CA GLU A 227 -12.40 -5.55 5.23
C GLU A 227 -11.54 -4.48 5.91
N SER A 228 -11.59 -3.26 5.37
CA SER A 228 -11.14 -2.04 6.01
C SER A 228 -12.31 -1.04 6.01
N LEU A 229 -13.08 -1.01 7.10
CA LEU A 229 -14.32 -0.22 7.21
C LEU A 229 -14.09 1.08 7.99
N GLY A 230 -14.86 2.12 7.67
CA GLY A 230 -14.64 3.47 8.17
C GLY A 230 -13.81 4.32 7.22
N GLU A 231 -13.64 5.61 7.54
CA GLU A 231 -12.99 6.58 6.66
C GLU A 231 -11.46 6.48 6.74
N HIS A 232 -10.81 5.95 5.69
CA HIS A 232 -9.35 5.90 5.58
C HIS A 232 -8.80 6.95 4.61
N ASP A 233 -7.56 7.39 4.85
CA ASP A 233 -6.75 8.03 3.82
C ASP A 233 -6.09 6.97 2.94
N PHE A 234 -5.70 7.36 1.73
CA PHE A 234 -4.96 6.45 0.85
C PHE A 234 -3.49 6.37 1.29
N GLY A 235 -3.04 5.16 1.63
CA GLY A 235 -1.64 4.79 1.69
C GLY A 235 -1.29 3.84 0.54
N PHE A 236 -0.15 4.06 -0.11
CA PHE A 236 0.36 3.11 -1.10
C PHE A 236 0.66 1.77 -0.43
N ASP A 237 0.12 0.68 -0.97
CA ASP A 237 0.24 -0.66 -0.39
C ASP A 237 -0.13 -0.71 1.11
N ALA A 238 -1.13 0.07 1.53
CA ALA A 238 -1.60 0.15 2.90
C ALA A 238 -1.94 -1.21 3.52
N HIS A 239 -2.47 -2.10 2.70
CA HIS A 239 -2.94 -3.43 3.09
C HIS A 239 -2.20 -4.51 2.32
N ALA A 240 -1.81 -5.57 3.04
CA ALA A 240 -1.36 -6.84 2.48
C ALA A 240 -2.44 -7.89 2.76
N ILE A 241 -2.85 -8.67 1.76
CA ILE A 241 -3.93 -9.65 1.90
C ILE A 241 -3.48 -10.96 1.22
N PRO A 242 -3.38 -12.09 1.94
CA PRO A 242 -3.03 -13.36 1.32
C PRO A 242 -4.16 -13.83 0.39
N LEU A 243 -3.80 -14.16 -0.85
CA LEU A 243 -4.68 -14.74 -1.85
C LEU A 243 -4.29 -16.20 -2.07
N ASN A 244 -5.19 -17.13 -1.71
CA ASN A 244 -5.04 -18.54 -2.03
C ASN A 244 -5.67 -18.81 -3.40
N LEU A 245 -4.87 -18.69 -4.45
CA LEU A 245 -5.29 -18.79 -5.84
C LEU A 245 -5.31 -20.25 -6.29
N LYS A 246 -6.31 -20.60 -7.08
CA LYS A 246 -6.45 -21.92 -7.72
C LYS A 246 -5.92 -21.90 -9.14
N ALA A 247 -5.46 -23.05 -9.62
CA ALA A 247 -5.19 -23.21 -11.04
C ALA A 247 -6.41 -22.82 -11.88
N GLY A 248 -6.21 -22.03 -12.94
CA GLY A 248 -7.26 -21.42 -13.75
C GLY A 248 -7.59 -19.99 -13.33
N TRP A 249 -8.84 -19.59 -13.58
CA TRP A 249 -9.30 -18.21 -13.37
C TRP A 249 -9.89 -18.01 -11.98
N ASN A 250 -9.40 -16.98 -11.29
CA ASN A 250 -9.84 -16.58 -9.95
C ASN A 250 -10.52 -15.21 -10.03
N GLU A 251 -11.78 -15.10 -9.61
CA GLU A 251 -12.48 -13.82 -9.56
C GLU A 251 -12.06 -13.04 -8.30
N LEU A 252 -11.55 -11.83 -8.49
CA LEU A 252 -11.22 -10.88 -7.43
C LEU A 252 -12.18 -9.69 -7.52
N VAL A 253 -12.89 -9.40 -6.43
CA VAL A 253 -13.85 -8.28 -6.38
C VAL A 253 -13.52 -7.35 -5.23
N PHE A 254 -13.52 -6.06 -5.51
CA PHE A 254 -13.44 -4.99 -4.53
C PHE A 254 -14.80 -4.31 -4.43
N LYS A 255 -15.20 -3.94 -3.22
CA LYS A 255 -16.26 -2.95 -2.99
C LYS A 255 -15.64 -1.79 -2.25
N VAL A 256 -15.68 -0.63 -2.87
CA VAL A 256 -15.13 0.60 -2.32
C VAL A 256 -16.30 1.51 -1.94
N GLY A 257 -16.45 1.74 -0.65
CA GLY A 257 -17.45 2.64 -0.09
C GLY A 257 -16.85 4.02 0.11
N SER A 258 -17.66 5.07 0.00
CA SER A 258 -17.27 6.43 0.34
C SER A 258 -18.26 7.05 1.31
N HIS A 259 -17.73 7.90 2.18
CA HIS A 259 -18.51 8.83 2.98
C HIS A 259 -18.55 10.19 2.25
N GLU A 260 -17.65 11.10 2.59
CA GLU A 260 -17.59 12.43 1.97
C GLU A 260 -16.41 12.59 1.00
N GLY A 261 -15.45 11.67 1.02
CA GLY A 261 -14.24 11.72 0.21
C GLY A 261 -14.39 11.22 -1.22
N SER A 262 -13.24 11.10 -1.88
CA SER A 262 -13.12 10.60 -3.25
C SER A 262 -12.62 9.15 -3.21
N PRO A 263 -13.50 8.14 -3.33
CA PRO A 263 -13.08 6.74 -3.25
C PRO A 263 -12.13 6.42 -4.40
N HIS A 264 -11.04 5.74 -4.07
CA HIS A 264 -10.07 5.24 -5.03
C HIS A 264 -9.29 4.08 -4.42
N PHE A 265 -8.73 3.23 -5.28
CA PHE A 265 -7.90 2.12 -4.85
C PHE A 265 -6.78 1.84 -5.85
N GLN A 266 -5.76 1.12 -5.40
CA GLN A 266 -4.73 0.50 -6.22
C GLN A 266 -4.64 -0.97 -5.81
N ALA A 267 -4.19 -1.83 -6.71
CA ALA A 267 -3.99 -3.25 -6.43
C ALA A 267 -2.82 -3.76 -7.26
N ARG A 268 -1.94 -4.56 -6.64
CA ARG A 268 -0.87 -5.32 -7.31
C ARG A 268 -0.63 -6.63 -6.59
N LEU A 269 -0.02 -7.59 -7.28
CA LEU A 269 0.32 -8.90 -6.71
C LEU A 269 1.81 -8.93 -6.35
N THR A 270 2.13 -9.61 -5.25
CA THR A 270 3.51 -9.83 -4.81
C THR A 270 3.73 -11.24 -4.30
N GLU A 271 4.99 -11.63 -4.25
CA GLU A 271 5.43 -12.71 -3.36
C GLU A 271 5.23 -12.30 -1.89
N ALA A 272 4.91 -13.26 -1.03
CA ALA A 272 4.61 -13.00 0.38
C ALA A 272 5.85 -12.57 1.19
N GLU A 273 6.99 -13.23 0.98
CA GLU A 273 8.18 -13.01 1.82
C GLU A 273 9.04 -11.84 1.35
N SER A 274 9.32 -11.78 0.05
CA SER A 274 10.19 -10.76 -0.55
C SER A 274 9.45 -9.44 -0.83
N GLY A 275 8.13 -9.51 -1.05
CA GLY A 275 7.35 -8.37 -1.55
C GLY A 275 7.64 -8.03 -3.02
N ALA A 276 8.39 -8.89 -3.72
CA ALA A 276 8.71 -8.74 -5.14
C ALA A 276 7.41 -8.68 -5.97
N PRO A 277 7.29 -7.75 -6.93
CA PRO A 277 6.14 -7.68 -7.83
C PRO A 277 5.95 -8.99 -8.61
N VAL A 278 4.70 -9.43 -8.73
CA VAL A 278 4.33 -10.63 -9.50
C VAL A 278 3.36 -10.24 -10.59
N PHE A 279 3.73 -10.56 -11.83
CA PHE A 279 2.81 -10.45 -12.97
C PHE A 279 1.87 -11.66 -13.04
N ARG A 280 0.57 -11.41 -13.24
CA ARG A 280 -0.39 -12.41 -13.70
C ARG A 280 -1.27 -11.80 -14.78
N THR A 281 -1.68 -12.62 -15.74
CA THR A 281 -2.69 -12.23 -16.72
C THR A 281 -3.97 -11.89 -15.98
N THR A 282 -4.53 -10.72 -16.27
CA THR A 282 -5.84 -10.32 -15.77
C THR A 282 -6.76 -9.90 -16.90
N VAL A 283 -8.05 -10.14 -16.73
CA VAL A 283 -9.08 -9.70 -17.67
C VAL A 283 -10.23 -9.03 -16.93
N ALA A 284 -10.83 -8.02 -17.56
CA ALA A 284 -11.94 -7.26 -17.00
C ALA A 284 -13.29 -7.97 -17.14
N HIS A 285 -13.39 -8.95 -18.05
CA HIS A 285 -14.61 -9.72 -18.33
C HIS A 285 -14.43 -11.16 -17.90
N ALA A 286 -15.53 -11.81 -17.51
CA ALA A 286 -15.52 -13.22 -17.20
C ALA A 286 -15.00 -14.03 -18.41
N PRO A 287 -13.96 -14.87 -18.23
CA PRO A 287 -13.45 -15.74 -19.28
C PRO A 287 -14.52 -16.73 -19.77
N GLU A 288 -14.32 -17.29 -20.96
CA GLU A 288 -15.25 -18.29 -21.53
C GLU A 288 -15.43 -19.48 -20.57
N GLY A 289 -16.69 -19.80 -20.24
CA GLY A 289 -17.03 -20.89 -19.31
C GLY A 289 -16.83 -20.57 -17.83
N VAL A 290 -16.45 -19.34 -17.48
CA VAL A 290 -16.38 -18.84 -16.11
C VAL A 290 -17.53 -17.88 -15.88
N GLU A 291 -18.33 -18.11 -14.85
CA GLU A 291 -19.44 -17.22 -14.47
C GLU A 291 -19.05 -16.37 -13.25
N PRO A 292 -19.43 -15.07 -13.20
CA PRO A 292 -19.28 -14.27 -11.99
C PRO A 292 -20.00 -14.90 -10.79
N LEU A 293 -19.33 -14.95 -9.65
CA LEU A 293 -19.79 -15.63 -8.45
C LEU A 293 -20.56 -14.68 -7.55
N LYS A 294 -21.65 -15.18 -6.97
CA LYS A 294 -22.36 -14.48 -5.92
C LYS A 294 -21.39 -14.17 -4.78
N LEU A 295 -21.36 -12.91 -4.36
CA LEU A 295 -20.51 -12.45 -3.28
C LEU A 295 -21.21 -12.71 -1.95
N ASP A 296 -20.54 -13.41 -1.06
CA ASP A 296 -21.05 -13.60 0.29
C ASP A 296 -21.14 -12.26 1.02
N ASN A 297 -22.02 -12.22 2.03
CA ASN A 297 -22.01 -11.14 3.00
C ASN A 297 -21.57 -11.76 4.32
N PRO A 298 -20.40 -11.39 4.87
CA PRO A 298 -19.92 -11.97 6.12
C PRO A 298 -20.86 -11.68 7.30
N GLY A 299 -21.77 -10.71 7.17
CA GLY A 299 -22.83 -10.38 8.14
C GLY A 299 -22.33 -9.74 9.44
N ARG A 300 -21.05 -9.94 9.76
CA ARG A 300 -20.28 -9.28 10.81
C ARG A 300 -18.94 -8.87 10.23
N ARG A 301 -18.27 -7.91 10.87
CA ARG A 301 -16.91 -7.50 10.49
C ARG A 301 -16.02 -8.75 10.47
N ILE A 302 -15.32 -8.97 9.37
CA ILE A 302 -14.29 -10.00 9.27
C ILE A 302 -13.27 -9.62 10.35
N LYS A 303 -13.11 -10.49 11.36
CA LYS A 303 -11.98 -10.32 12.29
C LYS A 303 -10.74 -10.31 11.42
N GLU A 304 -9.94 -9.25 11.54
CA GLU A 304 -8.76 -9.05 10.73
C GLU A 304 -8.07 -10.40 10.47
N PRO A 305 -7.64 -10.71 9.25
CA PRO A 305 -6.50 -11.58 9.11
C PRO A 305 -5.31 -10.86 9.75
N VAL A 306 -5.28 -10.89 11.09
CA VAL A 306 -4.12 -10.60 11.92
C VAL A 306 -3.04 -11.50 11.34
N SER A 307 -2.02 -10.90 10.71
CA SER A 307 -0.88 -11.56 10.04
C SER A 307 -0.99 -11.88 8.54
N ALA A 308 -1.45 -10.95 7.70
CA ALA A 308 -0.84 -10.91 6.37
C ALA A 308 0.62 -10.48 6.56
N LEU A 309 1.54 -11.43 6.41
CA LEU A 309 2.98 -11.20 6.44
C LEU A 309 3.33 -10.12 5.40
N ARG A 310 3.50 -8.86 5.83
CA ARG A 310 3.93 -7.79 4.93
C ARG A 310 5.44 -7.80 4.88
N ALA A 311 6.01 -8.01 3.70
CA ALA A 311 7.45 -8.04 3.46
C ALA A 311 8.14 -6.72 3.83
N GLY A 312 9.48 -6.74 3.81
CA GLY A 312 10.30 -5.54 3.97
C GLY A 312 10.38 -5.02 5.40
N ALA A 313 10.48 -3.70 5.51
CA ALA A 313 10.57 -2.98 6.78
C ALA A 313 9.45 -3.36 7.75
N TRP A 314 8.22 -3.57 7.26
CA TRP A 314 7.11 -3.99 8.10
C TRP A 314 7.42 -5.30 8.83
N ARG A 315 7.79 -6.37 8.11
CA ARG A 315 8.09 -7.69 8.70
C ARG A 315 9.16 -7.56 9.78
N ARG A 316 10.25 -6.88 9.44
CA ARG A 316 11.42 -6.70 10.31
C ARG A 316 11.03 -6.00 11.61
N PHE A 317 10.30 -4.89 11.55
CA PHE A 317 9.99 -4.09 12.75
C PHE A 317 8.76 -4.55 13.51
N ALA A 318 7.84 -5.30 12.89
CA ALA A 318 6.71 -5.91 13.58
C ALA A 318 7.14 -7.03 14.54
N GLU A 319 8.23 -7.74 14.21
CA GLU A 319 8.77 -8.84 15.04
C GLU A 319 9.91 -8.39 15.97
N ALA A 320 10.46 -7.19 15.77
CA ALA A 320 11.58 -6.68 16.55
C ALA A 320 11.15 -6.07 17.89
N GLU A 321 11.98 -6.27 18.91
CA GLU A 321 11.79 -5.69 20.24
C GLU A 321 12.55 -4.37 20.40
N GLY A 322 12.07 -3.52 21.31
CA GLY A 322 12.76 -2.29 21.72
C GLY A 322 12.13 -0.99 21.21
N ALA A 323 12.58 0.12 21.78
CA ALA A 323 12.01 1.44 21.52
C ALA A 323 12.18 1.87 20.06
N GLU A 324 13.34 1.60 19.47
CA GLU A 324 13.64 1.95 18.08
C GLU A 324 12.76 1.16 17.09
N ALA A 325 12.61 -0.15 17.28
CA ALA A 325 11.70 -0.97 16.49
C ALA A 325 10.25 -0.45 16.58
N SER A 326 9.82 -0.10 17.80
CA SER A 326 8.48 0.44 18.04
C SER A 326 8.26 1.80 17.36
N PHE A 327 9.30 2.66 17.37
CA PHE A 327 9.29 3.94 16.68
C PHE A 327 9.20 3.76 15.16
N ARG A 328 10.06 2.91 14.57
CA ARG A 328 10.02 2.59 13.14
C ARG A 328 8.69 1.99 12.71
N MET A 329 8.14 1.07 13.50
CA MET A 329 6.81 0.52 13.26
C MET A 329 5.73 1.62 13.29
N GLY A 330 5.84 2.59 14.20
CA GLY A 330 4.98 3.77 14.24
C GLY A 330 5.04 4.61 12.96
N LEU A 331 6.24 4.85 12.41
CA LEU A 331 6.42 5.56 11.14
C LEU A 331 5.77 4.81 9.97
N ILE A 332 5.99 3.49 9.90
CA ILE A 332 5.43 2.61 8.87
C ILE A 332 3.90 2.62 8.93
N LEU A 333 3.31 2.52 10.12
CA LEU A 333 1.86 2.58 10.32
C LEU A 333 1.30 3.96 9.93
N ASN A 334 1.99 5.03 10.29
CA ASN A 334 1.59 6.37 9.91
C ASN A 334 1.65 6.59 8.40
N ASP A 335 2.66 6.05 7.70
CA ASP A 335 2.74 6.14 6.25
C ASP A 335 1.67 5.30 5.54
N ALA A 336 1.46 4.06 5.99
CA ALA A 336 0.49 3.15 5.38
C ALA A 336 -0.97 3.59 5.59
N GLN A 337 -1.25 4.47 6.57
CA GLN A 337 -2.60 4.93 6.93
C GLN A 337 -3.65 3.81 7.09
N PRO A 338 -3.33 2.65 7.72
CA PRO A 338 -4.23 1.49 7.72
C PRO A 338 -5.37 1.63 8.74
N VAL A 339 -5.34 2.67 9.58
CA VAL A 339 -6.31 2.91 10.66
C VAL A 339 -7.32 3.99 10.23
N PRO A 340 -8.63 3.79 10.46
CA PRO A 340 -9.65 4.78 10.13
C PRO A 340 -9.39 6.11 10.84
N ARG A 341 -9.72 7.24 10.22
CA ARG A 341 -9.55 8.60 10.75
C ARG A 341 -10.13 8.78 12.15
N SER A 342 -11.29 8.18 12.43
CA SER A 342 -11.96 8.24 13.74
C SER A 342 -11.21 7.50 14.85
N GLU A 343 -10.36 6.53 14.50
CA GLU A 343 -9.59 5.72 15.45
C GLU A 343 -8.17 6.26 15.68
N ARG A 344 -7.76 7.28 14.93
CA ARG A 344 -6.43 7.91 15.09
C ARG A 344 -6.32 8.67 16.41
N ALA A 345 -5.11 8.70 16.97
CA ALA A 345 -4.81 9.48 18.16
C ALA A 345 -5.17 10.96 17.95
N GLY A 346 -5.91 11.56 18.89
CA GLY A 346 -6.36 12.96 18.80
C GLY A 346 -7.68 13.17 18.07
N SER A 347 -8.23 12.15 17.40
CA SER A 347 -9.45 12.28 16.59
C SER A 347 -10.67 12.70 17.41
N ALA A 348 -10.92 12.02 18.53
CA ALA A 348 -12.02 12.36 19.44
C ALA A 348 -11.89 13.78 20.03
N GLN A 349 -10.67 14.25 20.31
CA GLN A 349 -10.41 15.61 20.78
C GLN A 349 -10.69 16.65 19.70
N ALA A 350 -10.32 16.36 18.44
CA ALA A 350 -10.60 17.22 17.30
C ALA A 350 -12.10 17.32 17.04
N GLU A 351 -12.82 16.19 17.03
CA GLU A 351 -14.29 16.16 16.91
C GLU A 351 -14.97 17.01 17.99
N ALA A 352 -14.55 16.85 19.25
CA ALA A 352 -15.09 17.62 20.37
C ALA A 352 -14.80 19.13 20.29
N ALA A 353 -13.74 19.55 19.58
CA ALA A 353 -13.41 20.96 19.38
C ALA A 353 -14.22 21.61 18.25
N HIS A 354 -14.78 20.82 17.34
CA HIS A 354 -15.62 21.27 16.23
C HIS A 354 -17.13 21.27 16.54
N ALA A 355 -17.55 20.54 17.57
CA ALA A 355 -18.93 20.50 18.09
C ALA A 355 -19.24 21.71 18.97
#